data_AF-A0A1V5GX89-F1
#
_entry.id   AF-A0A1V5GX89-F1
#
_cell.length_a   1.000
_cell.length_b   1.000
_cell.length_c   1.000
_cell.angle_alpha   90.00
_cell.angle_beta   90.00
_cell.angle_gamma   90.00
#
_symmetry.space_group_name_H-M   'P 1'
#
loop_
_entity.id
_entity.type
_entity.pdbx_description
1 polymer ?
#
loop_
_entity_poly.entity_id
_entity_poly.type
_entity_poly.pdbx_seq_one_letter_code
_entity_poly.pdbx_strand_id
1 'polypeptide(L)'
;MKVEVKETKIVEVRYDATYNRGNYESEKIGATAQVGDNEDPADVLAKLKDLCSGKAPARAEKSIVKEDPVETTEAAQETTVDKPKRSKKAKETPAPQPQEEAEEAVEEKAAPAPKKKSKATPYNRANDLHKKLVGQFLDSIQKGWRDDSAVKARCGQASVDLNGTDFLDEEGVIIESFKEAFKKNLEESAP
;
A
#
# COMPACT_ATOMS: atom_id res chain seq x y z
N MET A 1 -40.95 -6.49 -44.55
CA MET A 1 -41.11 -6.62 -43.08
C MET A 1 -40.15 -5.65 -42.43
N LYS A 2 -40.66 -4.61 -41.75
CA LYS A 2 -39.82 -3.66 -41.00
C LYS A 2 -39.55 -4.31 -39.64
N VAL A 3 -38.28 -4.55 -39.33
CA VAL A 3 -37.86 -5.00 -38.00
C VAL A 3 -37.83 -3.75 -37.13
N GLU A 4 -38.82 -3.60 -36.25
CA GLU A 4 -38.77 -2.62 -35.17
C GLU A 4 -37.68 -3.04 -34.18
N VAL A 5 -36.60 -2.26 -34.15
CA VAL A 5 -35.59 -2.36 -33.11
C VAL A 5 -36.20 -1.72 -31.86
N LYS A 6 -36.56 -2.52 -30.87
CA LYS A 6 -36.96 -2.02 -29.56
C LYS A 6 -35.75 -1.35 -28.91
N GLU A 7 -35.83 -0.05 -28.68
CA GLU A 7 -34.82 0.68 -27.92
C GLU A 7 -34.79 0.17 -26.47
N THR A 8 -33.61 -0.32 -26.06
CA THR A 8 -33.38 -0.77 -24.69
C THR A 8 -33.17 0.46 -23.81
N LYS A 9 -34.19 0.83 -23.03
CA LYS A 9 -34.13 1.95 -22.09
C LYS A 9 -33.44 1.53 -20.79
N ILE A 10 -32.40 2.26 -20.41
CA ILE A 10 -31.72 2.07 -19.12
C ILE A 10 -32.54 2.79 -18.06
N VAL A 11 -32.97 2.05 -17.02
CA VAL A 11 -33.85 2.57 -15.95
C VAL A 11 -33.06 2.87 -14.68
N GLU A 12 -31.96 2.16 -14.44
CA GLU A 12 -31.16 2.27 -13.23
C GLU A 12 -29.67 2.21 -13.56
N VAL A 13 -28.90 3.09 -12.94
CA VAL A 13 -27.43 3.12 -13.01
C VAL A 13 -26.90 3.00 -11.60
N ARG A 14 -25.98 2.04 -11.41
CA ARG A 14 -25.29 1.78 -10.15
C ARG A 14 -23.80 2.02 -10.31
N TYR A 15 -23.20 2.68 -9.33
CA TYR A 15 -21.76 2.86 -9.24
C TYR A 15 -21.27 2.44 -7.86
N ASP A 16 -20.26 1.56 -7.80
CA ASP A 16 -19.57 1.18 -6.58
C ASP A 16 -18.08 1.48 -6.74
N ALA A 17 -17.50 2.15 -5.75
CA ALA A 17 -16.07 2.41 -5.63
C ALA A 17 -15.53 1.76 -4.36
N THR A 18 -14.30 1.23 -4.42
CA THR A 18 -13.61 0.65 -3.27
C THR A 18 -12.34 1.45 -3.00
N TYR A 19 -12.21 1.93 -1.76
CA TYR A 19 -11.08 2.72 -1.27
C TYR A 19 -10.25 1.88 -0.31
N ASN A 20 -9.00 1.62 -0.67
CA ASN A 20 -8.06 0.94 0.20
C ASN A 20 -7.57 1.93 1.27
N ARG A 21 -7.89 1.68 2.54
CA ARG A 21 -7.46 2.52 3.67
C ARG A 21 -6.08 2.13 4.21
N GLY A 22 -5.49 1.05 3.69
CA GLY A 22 -4.26 0.45 4.23
C GLY A 22 -4.58 -0.60 5.28
N ASN A 23 -3.57 -1.25 5.84
CA ASN A 23 -3.73 -2.26 6.92
C ASN A 23 -4.71 -3.40 6.61
N TYR A 24 -4.83 -3.82 5.35
CA TYR A 24 -5.82 -4.81 4.89
C TYR A 24 -7.28 -4.37 5.08
N GLU A 25 -7.53 -3.08 5.28
CA GLU A 25 -8.86 -2.49 5.34
C GLU A 25 -9.21 -1.82 4.01
N SER A 26 -10.44 -2.07 3.55
CA SER A 26 -11.05 -1.42 2.39
C SER A 26 -12.44 -0.93 2.75
N GLU A 27 -12.77 0.27 2.30
CA GLU A 27 -14.10 0.84 2.39
C GLU A 27 -14.77 0.80 1.03
N LYS A 28 -16.04 0.36 0.97
CA LYS A 28 -16.82 0.35 -0.26
C LYS A 28 -17.90 1.42 -0.17
N ILE A 29 -17.92 2.33 -1.14
CA ILE A 29 -18.94 3.37 -1.26
C ILE A 29 -19.70 3.10 -2.56
N GLY A 30 -21.02 2.97 -2.48
CA GLY A 30 -21.87 2.72 -3.63
C GLY A 30 -23.06 3.67 -3.66
N ALA A 31 -23.45 4.06 -4.86
CA ALA A 31 -24.63 4.89 -5.11
C ALA A 31 -25.39 4.38 -6.33
N THR A 32 -26.71 4.50 -6.28
CA THR A 32 -27.66 4.10 -7.31
C THR A 32 -28.53 5.29 -7.68
N ALA A 33 -28.77 5.49 -8.98
CA ALA A 33 -29.70 6.49 -9.49
C ALA A 33 -30.63 5.88 -10.52
N GLN A 34 -31.89 6.33 -10.50
CA GLN A 34 -32.86 6.03 -11.56
C GLN A 34 -32.68 7.04 -12.68
N VAL A 35 -32.64 6.57 -13.92
CA VAL A 35 -32.46 7.41 -15.11
C VAL A 35 -33.85 7.77 -15.65
N GLY A 36 -34.14 9.06 -15.70
CA GLY A 36 -35.39 9.54 -16.27
C GLY A 36 -35.46 9.34 -17.79
N ASP A 37 -36.66 9.38 -18.36
CA ASP A 37 -36.95 9.14 -19.77
C ASP A 37 -36.19 10.04 -20.76
N ASN A 38 -35.70 11.17 -20.29
CA ASN A 38 -34.99 12.19 -21.08
C ASN A 38 -33.57 12.48 -20.54
N GLU A 39 -33.05 11.65 -19.63
CA GLU A 39 -31.71 11.82 -19.09
C GLU A 39 -30.72 10.89 -19.78
N ASP A 40 -29.53 11.41 -20.08
CA ASP A 40 -28.44 10.58 -20.59
C ASP A 40 -27.86 9.73 -19.43
N PRO A 41 -27.88 8.39 -19.51
CA PRO A 41 -27.28 7.53 -18.50
C PRO A 41 -25.78 7.81 -18.28
N ALA A 42 -25.08 8.34 -19.29
CA ALA A 42 -23.67 8.71 -19.15
C ALA A 42 -23.48 9.88 -18.17
N ASP A 43 -24.35 10.90 -18.23
CA ASP A 43 -24.31 12.06 -17.34
C ASP A 43 -24.69 11.66 -15.90
N VAL A 44 -25.68 10.78 -15.74
CA VAL A 44 -26.08 10.24 -14.43
C VAL A 44 -24.92 9.44 -13.81
N LEU A 45 -24.24 8.62 -14.60
CA LEU A 45 -23.06 7.88 -14.14
C LEU A 45 -21.89 8.81 -13.75
N ALA A 46 -21.68 9.91 -14.48
CA ALA A 46 -20.65 10.89 -14.14
C ALA A 46 -20.94 11.55 -12.77
N LYS A 47 -22.20 11.96 -12.53
CA LYS A 47 -22.62 12.50 -11.22
C LYS A 47 -22.43 11.49 -10.09
N LEU A 48 -22.76 10.21 -10.32
CA LEU A 48 -22.55 9.14 -9.34
C LEU A 48 -21.07 8.92 -9.01
N LYS A 49 -20.19 9.00 -10.01
CA LYS A 49 -18.73 8.91 -9.83
C LYS A 49 -18.18 10.07 -9.01
N ASP A 50 -18.61 11.29 -9.30
CA ASP A 50 -18.18 12.48 -8.56
C ASP A 50 -18.64 12.40 -7.09
N LEU A 51 -19.87 11.97 -6.86
CA LEU A 51 -20.42 11.77 -5.51
C LEU A 51 -19.65 10.70 -4.73
N CYS A 52 -19.33 9.56 -5.36
CA CYS A 52 -18.61 8.48 -4.69
C CYS A 52 -17.11 8.76 -4.52
N SER A 53 -16.51 9.65 -5.34
CA SER A 53 -15.08 10.00 -5.28
C SER A 53 -14.74 11.11 -4.28
N GLY A 54 -15.74 11.67 -3.59
CA GLY A 54 -15.54 12.77 -2.65
C GLY A 54 -15.08 14.08 -3.32
N LYS A 55 -14.93 14.10 -4.64
CA LYS A 55 -14.79 15.31 -5.46
C LYS A 55 -16.18 15.89 -5.68
N ALA A 56 -16.86 16.27 -4.61
CA ALA A 56 -18.05 17.08 -4.75
C ALA A 56 -17.61 18.42 -5.41
N PRO A 57 -18.13 18.79 -6.59
CA PRO A 57 -17.92 20.14 -7.10
C PRO A 57 -18.52 21.11 -6.09
N ALA A 58 -17.71 22.04 -5.60
CA ALA A 58 -18.18 23.14 -4.81
C ALA A 58 -19.20 23.94 -5.65
N ARG A 59 -20.49 23.82 -5.28
CA ARG A 59 -21.57 24.81 -5.45
C ARG A 59 -22.21 24.95 -6.84
N ALA A 60 -23.49 24.58 -6.92
CA ALA A 60 -24.56 25.46 -7.40
C ALA A 60 -25.92 25.03 -6.82
N GLU A 61 -26.63 26.02 -6.27
CA GLU A 61 -27.89 25.89 -5.53
C GLU A 61 -29.12 25.73 -6.45
N LYS A 62 -30.20 25.19 -5.82
CA LYS A 62 -31.65 25.34 -6.11
C LYS A 62 -32.29 24.49 -7.22
N SER A 63 -33.06 23.49 -6.77
CA SER A 63 -34.50 23.38 -7.08
C SER A 63 -35.19 22.56 -5.97
N ILE A 64 -36.10 23.23 -5.26
CA ILE A 64 -36.96 22.71 -4.21
C ILE A 64 -38.09 21.91 -4.85
N VAL A 65 -38.28 20.64 -4.46
CA VAL A 65 -39.61 20.01 -4.40
C VAL A 65 -39.73 19.32 -3.04
N LYS A 66 -40.86 19.61 -2.39
CA LYS A 66 -41.26 19.32 -1.01
C LYS A 66 -41.34 17.82 -0.66
N GLU A 67 -41.02 17.55 0.62
CA GLU A 67 -41.63 16.62 1.60
C GLU A 67 -41.79 15.14 1.15
N ASP A 68 -41.25 14.14 1.87
CA ASP A 68 -41.58 13.77 3.24
C ASP A 68 -40.35 13.32 4.09
N PRO A 69 -40.40 13.45 5.43
CA PRO A 69 -39.35 13.02 6.34
C PRO A 69 -39.52 11.53 6.72
N VAL A 70 -38.52 10.70 6.45
CA VAL A 70 -38.42 9.38 7.09
C VAL A 70 -37.06 9.23 7.74
N GLU A 71 -37.12 9.37 9.06
CA GLU A 71 -36.35 8.69 10.09
C GLU A 71 -34.88 8.33 9.83
N THR A 72 -34.03 9.10 10.50
CA THR A 72 -32.81 8.66 11.16
C THR A 72 -32.92 7.21 11.68
N THR A 73 -32.01 6.34 11.25
CA THR A 73 -31.61 5.19 12.07
C THR A 73 -30.10 5.21 12.22
N GLU A 74 -29.71 5.86 13.31
CA GLU A 74 -28.46 5.65 14.02
C GLU A 74 -28.40 4.17 14.44
N ALA A 75 -27.42 3.43 13.94
CA ALA A 75 -27.09 2.11 14.48
C ALA A 75 -25.63 2.12 14.90
N ALA A 76 -25.40 2.66 16.09
CA ALA A 76 -24.29 2.26 16.93
C ALA A 76 -24.42 0.76 17.22
N GLN A 77 -23.38 -0.02 16.91
CA GLN A 77 -23.11 -1.27 17.62
C GLN A 77 -21.64 -1.35 18.00
N GLU A 78 -21.44 -0.93 19.23
CA GLU A 78 -20.43 -1.40 20.16
C GLU A 78 -20.59 -2.91 20.38
N THR A 79 -19.56 -3.72 20.12
CA THR A 79 -19.44 -5.03 20.78
C THR A 79 -18.00 -5.27 21.21
N THR A 80 -17.90 -5.53 22.50
CA THR A 80 -16.77 -5.87 23.35
C THR A 80 -16.27 -7.31 23.14
N VAL A 81 -14.94 -7.45 23.21
CA VAL A 81 -14.12 -8.54 23.81
C VAL A 81 -14.68 -9.97 23.82
N ASP A 82 -14.00 -10.90 23.14
CA ASP A 82 -13.66 -12.19 23.77
C ASP A 82 -12.33 -12.78 23.24
N LYS A 83 -11.63 -13.47 24.14
CA LYS A 83 -10.24 -13.88 24.08
C LYS A 83 -10.17 -15.37 24.40
N PRO A 84 -9.51 -16.21 23.59
CA PRO A 84 -8.82 -17.38 24.16
C PRO A 84 -7.40 -17.51 23.57
N LYS A 85 -6.32 -17.46 24.37
CA LYS A 85 -5.74 -18.51 25.24
C LYS A 85 -5.03 -19.66 24.47
N ARG A 86 -3.79 -19.38 24.05
CA ARG A 86 -2.51 -20.10 24.32
C ARG A 86 -2.47 -21.65 24.36
N SER A 87 -1.71 -22.24 23.43
CA SER A 87 -0.95 -23.52 23.55
C SER A 87 0.00 -23.62 22.33
N LYS A 88 1.33 -23.38 22.36
CA LYS A 88 2.54 -24.02 22.96
C LYS A 88 2.97 -25.39 22.37
N LYS A 89 4.24 -25.41 21.87
CA LYS A 89 5.20 -26.54 21.64
C LYS A 89 4.95 -27.46 20.42
N ALA A 90 5.95 -28.05 19.72
CA ALA A 90 7.43 -28.15 19.83
C ALA A 90 8.02 -28.44 18.41
N LYS A 91 9.17 -27.87 18.02
CA LYS A 91 10.54 -28.45 17.97
C LYS A 91 10.70 -29.67 17.04
N GLU A 92 11.42 -29.50 15.92
CA GLU A 92 12.55 -30.38 15.57
C GLU A 92 13.50 -29.76 14.54
N THR A 93 14.78 -30.08 14.70
CA THR A 93 15.98 -29.70 13.94
C THR A 93 16.74 -31.00 13.74
N PRO A 94 17.39 -31.23 12.58
CA PRO A 94 18.87 -31.28 12.51
C PRO A 94 19.38 -30.59 11.21
N ALA A 95 20.42 -29.74 11.16
CA ALA A 95 21.87 -29.91 11.37
C ALA A 95 22.55 -30.91 10.37
N PRO A 96 23.87 -30.81 10.06
CA PRO A 96 24.64 -29.71 9.45
C PRO A 96 25.72 -30.16 8.38
N GLN A 97 26.34 -29.18 7.67
CA GLN A 97 27.74 -29.14 7.09
C GLN A 97 28.13 -30.00 5.85
N PRO A 98 29.28 -29.76 5.13
CA PRO A 98 30.31 -28.68 5.20
C PRO A 98 30.84 -28.08 3.84
N GLN A 99 31.57 -26.94 3.95
CA GLN A 99 32.84 -26.44 3.30
C GLN A 99 33.06 -26.59 1.76
N GLU A 100 33.72 -25.70 1.00
CA GLU A 100 35.07 -25.08 1.19
C GLU A 100 35.39 -24.01 0.09
N GLU A 101 36.21 -23.02 0.48
CA GLU A 101 37.27 -22.23 -0.24
C GLU A 101 37.07 -21.62 -1.66
N ALA A 102 37.24 -20.29 -1.80
CA ALA A 102 38.44 -19.53 -2.27
C ALA A 102 38.60 -19.57 -3.82
N GLU A 103 38.81 -18.51 -4.60
CA GLU A 103 39.76 -17.37 -4.60
C GLU A 103 39.08 -16.17 -5.31
N GLU A 104 39.19 -14.93 -4.85
CA GLU A 104 40.24 -13.94 -5.16
C GLU A 104 40.46 -13.66 -6.68
N ALA A 105 40.13 -12.42 -7.08
CA ALA A 105 41.05 -11.45 -7.71
C ALA A 105 40.57 -10.74 -9.02
N VAL A 106 40.71 -9.41 -8.95
CA VAL A 106 41.02 -8.42 -10.01
C VAL A 106 39.89 -7.87 -10.90
N GLU A 107 39.36 -6.73 -10.45
CA GLU A 107 39.44 -5.41 -11.10
C GLU A 107 39.34 -5.35 -12.64
N GLU A 108 38.17 -4.94 -13.15
CA GLU A 108 38.13 -4.06 -14.32
C GLU A 108 37.04 -2.99 -14.14
N LYS A 109 37.48 -1.73 -14.08
CA LYS A 109 36.65 -0.53 -14.07
C LYS A 109 35.88 -0.40 -15.38
N ALA A 110 34.77 -1.12 -15.50
CA ALA A 110 33.74 -0.79 -16.47
C ALA A 110 32.86 0.31 -15.86
N ALA A 111 32.94 1.52 -16.43
CA ALA A 111 32.03 2.61 -16.12
C ALA A 111 30.57 2.10 -16.17
N PRO A 112 29.74 2.38 -15.16
CA PRO A 112 28.41 1.82 -15.08
C PRO A 112 27.60 2.29 -16.30
N ALA A 113 27.31 1.35 -17.19
CA ALA A 113 26.35 1.57 -18.28
C ALA A 113 25.04 2.10 -17.67
N PRO A 114 24.38 3.08 -18.30
CA PRO A 114 23.16 3.68 -17.77
C PRO A 114 22.07 2.61 -17.68
N LYS A 115 21.91 2.03 -16.48
CA LYS A 115 20.87 1.06 -16.18
C LYS A 115 19.54 1.74 -16.45
N LYS A 116 18.75 1.14 -17.36
CA LYS A 116 17.35 1.51 -17.57
C LYS A 116 16.70 1.59 -16.19
N LYS A 117 16.09 2.74 -15.89
CA LYS A 117 15.37 2.96 -14.62
C LYS A 117 14.31 1.87 -14.50
N SER A 118 14.60 0.82 -13.75
CA SER A 118 13.58 -0.13 -13.30
C SER A 118 12.53 0.66 -12.54
N LYS A 119 11.30 0.17 -12.53
CA LYS A 119 10.22 0.78 -11.72
C LYS A 119 10.49 0.49 -10.25
N ALA A 120 11.54 1.06 -9.70
CA ALA A 120 11.91 0.89 -8.32
C ALA A 120 10.89 1.61 -7.44
N THR A 121 10.42 0.92 -6.40
CA THR A 121 9.58 1.55 -5.40
C THR A 121 10.48 2.30 -4.42
N PRO A 122 10.26 3.61 -4.19
CA PRO A 122 11.08 4.38 -3.28
C PRO A 122 10.85 3.96 -1.82
N TYR A 123 11.92 3.97 -1.03
CA TYR A 123 11.86 3.72 0.41
C TYR A 123 10.96 4.77 1.06
N ASN A 124 10.13 4.29 1.99
CA ASN A 124 9.24 5.14 2.75
C ASN A 124 9.18 4.62 4.17
N ARG A 125 9.75 5.39 5.10
CA ARG A 125 9.77 5.06 6.52
C ARG A 125 8.38 5.03 7.16
N ALA A 126 7.36 5.66 6.57
CA ALA A 126 5.99 5.54 7.07
C ALA A 126 5.37 4.17 6.75
N ASN A 127 5.83 3.50 5.69
CA ASN A 127 5.30 2.21 5.26
C ASN A 127 5.80 1.06 6.16
N ASP A 128 4.88 0.31 6.76
CA ASP A 128 5.21 -0.79 7.67
C ASP A 128 5.92 -1.96 6.99
N LEU A 129 5.62 -2.23 5.71
CA LEU A 129 6.33 -3.27 4.94
C LEU A 129 7.80 -2.89 4.77
N HIS A 130 8.08 -1.63 4.45
CA HIS A 130 9.44 -1.13 4.30
C HIS A 130 10.23 -1.21 5.62
N LYS A 131 9.63 -0.80 6.74
CA LYS A 131 10.24 -0.94 8.08
C LYS A 131 10.56 -2.40 8.40
N LYS A 132 9.65 -3.32 8.07
CA LYS A 132 9.82 -4.76 8.32
C LYS A 132 10.97 -5.35 7.50
N LEU A 133 11.04 -5.02 6.22
CA LEU A 133 12.09 -5.48 5.32
C LEU A 133 13.47 -4.94 5.73
N VAL A 134 13.58 -3.65 6.02
CA VAL A 134 14.82 -3.06 6.56
C VAL A 134 15.18 -3.70 7.90
N GLY A 135 14.21 -3.96 8.77
CA GLY A 135 14.43 -4.64 10.04
C GLY A 135 15.00 -6.06 9.87
N GLN A 136 14.47 -6.84 8.93
CA GLN A 136 14.99 -8.18 8.60
C GLN A 136 16.40 -8.14 8.01
N PHE A 137 16.66 -7.14 7.16
CA PHE A 137 17.99 -6.89 6.61
C PHE A 137 18.99 -6.55 7.71
N LEU A 138 18.63 -5.67 8.66
CA LEU A 138 19.48 -5.33 9.79
C LEU A 138 19.70 -6.49 10.74
N ASP A 139 18.68 -7.33 10.98
CA ASP A 139 18.83 -8.57 11.77
C ASP A 139 19.83 -9.54 11.13
N SER A 140 20.03 -9.47 9.80
CA SER A 140 21.00 -10.29 9.06
C SER A 140 22.43 -9.75 9.14
N ILE A 141 22.60 -8.43 9.27
CA ILE A 141 23.92 -7.78 9.35
C ILE A 141 24.40 -7.71 10.81
N GLN A 142 23.55 -7.22 11.70
CA GLN A 142 23.89 -6.94 13.08
C GLN A 142 22.79 -7.49 13.99
N LYS A 143 22.99 -8.73 14.47
CA LYS A 143 22.09 -9.35 15.45
C LYS A 143 22.05 -8.51 16.72
N GLY A 144 20.85 -8.28 17.25
CA GLY A 144 20.65 -7.50 18.48
C GLY A 144 20.75 -5.98 18.31
N TRP A 145 20.72 -5.47 17.07
CA TRP A 145 20.73 -4.02 16.80
C TRP A 145 19.58 -3.25 17.48
N ARG A 146 18.49 -3.96 17.86
CA ARG A 146 17.35 -3.39 18.59
C ARG A 146 17.60 -3.24 20.09
N ASP A 147 18.53 -4.01 20.65
CA ASP A 147 18.81 -4.07 22.08
C ASP A 147 19.83 -2.99 22.49
N ASP A 148 20.80 -2.69 21.62
CA ASP A 148 21.75 -1.59 21.83
C ASP A 148 21.14 -0.26 21.35
N SER A 149 20.94 0.67 22.29
CA SER A 149 20.37 1.99 22.01
C SER A 149 21.21 2.83 21.05
N ALA A 150 22.54 2.71 21.08
CA ALA A 150 23.43 3.47 20.20
C ALA A 150 23.39 2.92 18.77
N VAL A 151 23.38 1.58 18.63
CA VAL A 151 23.21 0.93 17.32
C VAL A 151 21.83 1.23 16.75
N LYS A 152 20.78 1.13 17.55
CA LYS A 152 19.41 1.44 17.15
C LYS A 152 19.25 2.87 16.64
N ALA A 153 19.87 3.84 17.32
CA ALA A 153 19.86 5.23 16.89
C ALA A 153 20.56 5.41 15.53
N ARG A 154 21.73 4.78 15.33
CA ARG A 154 22.47 4.81 14.06
C ARG A 154 21.68 4.17 12.92
N CYS A 155 21.12 2.97 13.12
CA CYS A 155 20.23 2.33 12.14
C CYS A 155 19.00 3.19 11.83
N GLY A 156 18.45 3.85 12.86
CA GLY A 156 17.35 4.78 12.72
C GLY A 156 17.71 6.00 11.86
N GLN A 157 18.89 6.56 12.06
CA GLN A 157 19.40 7.71 11.31
C GLN A 157 19.70 7.33 9.85
N ALA A 158 20.43 6.24 9.61
CA ALA A 158 20.69 5.72 8.27
C ALA A 158 19.38 5.45 7.50
N SER A 159 18.34 4.97 8.20
CA SER A 159 17.00 4.82 7.61
C SER A 159 16.32 6.15 7.31
N VAL A 160 16.60 7.23 8.02
CA VAL A 160 16.04 8.57 7.70
C VAL A 160 16.73 9.12 6.46
N ASP A 161 18.05 9.00 6.38
CA ASP A 161 18.86 9.57 5.31
C ASP A 161 18.56 8.91 3.95
N LEU A 162 18.15 7.64 3.96
CA LEU A 162 17.77 6.88 2.76
C LEU A 162 16.27 6.96 2.41
N ASN A 163 15.49 7.77 3.12
CA ASN A 163 14.07 7.94 2.81
C ASN A 163 13.88 8.57 1.43
N GLY A 164 13.06 7.94 0.59
CA GLY A 164 12.83 8.36 -0.80
C GLY A 164 13.83 7.81 -1.83
N THR A 165 14.85 7.05 -1.42
CA THR A 165 15.76 6.36 -2.35
C THR A 165 15.16 5.08 -2.90
N ASP A 166 15.61 4.62 -4.07
CA ASP A 166 15.14 3.37 -4.69
C ASP A 166 15.37 2.17 -3.76
N PHE A 167 14.29 1.47 -3.38
CA PHE A 167 14.31 0.46 -2.33
C PHE A 167 13.98 -0.94 -2.80
N LEU A 168 12.82 -1.12 -3.44
CA LEU A 168 12.38 -2.43 -3.94
C LEU A 168 12.43 -2.49 -5.46
N ASP A 169 12.88 -3.62 -5.97
CA ASP A 169 12.78 -3.97 -7.38
C ASP A 169 11.36 -4.43 -7.77
N GLU A 170 11.20 -4.84 -9.03
CA GLU A 170 9.92 -5.31 -9.58
C GLU A 170 9.43 -6.62 -8.93
N GLU A 171 10.33 -7.37 -8.27
CA GLU A 171 10.04 -8.62 -7.57
C GLU A 171 9.75 -8.39 -6.08
N GLY A 172 9.84 -7.15 -5.60
CA GLY A 172 9.64 -6.80 -4.20
C GLY A 172 10.82 -7.13 -3.29
N VAL A 173 12.02 -7.29 -3.86
CA VAL A 173 13.26 -7.54 -3.14
C VAL A 173 14.03 -6.23 -2.96
N ILE A 174 14.72 -6.09 -1.82
CA ILE A 174 15.55 -4.90 -1.56
C ILE A 174 16.70 -4.86 -2.56
N ILE A 175 16.76 -3.77 -3.33
CA ILE A 175 17.78 -3.51 -4.35
C ILE A 175 19.17 -3.45 -3.67
N GLU A 176 20.17 -4.03 -4.33
CA GLU A 176 21.55 -4.07 -3.81
C GLU A 176 22.13 -2.68 -3.55
N SER A 177 21.85 -1.70 -4.41
CA SER A 177 22.31 -0.32 -4.23
C SER A 177 21.81 0.29 -2.91
N PHE A 178 20.59 -0.05 -2.48
CA PHE A 178 20.07 0.39 -1.19
C PHE A 178 20.80 -0.31 -0.03
N LYS A 179 21.06 -1.61 -0.15
CA LYS A 179 21.80 -2.38 0.87
C LYS A 179 23.20 -1.82 1.08
N GLU A 180 23.90 -1.49 0.01
CA GLU A 180 25.23 -0.88 0.04
C GLU A 180 25.18 0.53 0.65
N ALA A 181 24.24 1.38 0.21
CA ALA A 181 24.07 2.71 0.76
C ALA A 181 23.75 2.68 2.26
N PHE A 182 22.95 1.69 2.71
CA PHE A 182 22.61 1.53 4.12
C PHE A 182 23.83 1.11 4.96
N LYS A 183 24.62 0.15 4.47
CA LYS A 183 25.88 -0.27 5.12
C LYS A 183 26.88 0.88 5.21
N LYS A 184 27.04 1.63 4.13
CA LYS A 184 27.93 2.80 4.10
C LYS A 184 27.52 3.85 5.14
N ASN A 185 26.22 4.17 5.24
CA ASN A 185 25.73 5.10 6.27
C ASN A 185 25.92 4.57 7.70
N LEU A 186 25.87 3.25 7.91
CA LEU A 186 26.17 2.66 9.22
C LEU A 186 27.64 2.81 9.62
N GLU A 187 28.56 2.63 8.68
CA GLU A 187 30.00 2.81 8.90
C GLU A 187 30.38 4.29 9.04
N GLU A 188 29.81 5.17 8.22
CA GLU A 188 30.06 6.62 8.29
C GLU A 188 29.47 7.26 9.56
N SER A 189 28.42 6.65 10.12
CA SER A 189 27.82 7.03 11.41
C SER A 189 28.48 6.33 12.62
N ALA A 190 29.55 5.55 12.42
CA ALA A 190 30.34 4.99 13.51
C ALA A 190 31.37 6.03 14.01
N PRO A 191 31.42 6.32 15.33
CA PRO A 191 32.39 7.24 15.92
C PRO A 191 33.81 6.68 15.94
#